data_AF-A0A0F8BIY1-F1
#
_entry.id   AF-A0A0F8BIY1-F1
#
_cell.length_a   1.000
_cell.length_b   1.000
_cell.length_c   1.000
_cell.angle_alpha   90.00
_cell.angle_beta   90.00
_cell.angle_gamma   90.00
#
_symmetry.space_group_name_H-M   'P 1'
#
loop_
_entity.id
_entity.type
_entity.pdbx_description
1 polymer ?
#
loop_
_entity_poly.entity_id
_entity_poly.type
_entity_poly.pdbx_seq_one_letter_code
_entity_poly.pdbx_strand_id
1 'polypeptide(L)'
;MRFSLFSLPLALSLLELAQAGTIEDNGYKLQSWKDSAYMIYSPHYSNSHNILDLFFFYPKAKVANIRIANNQEEAVHEKKLGLAEIYTDLVEMKGLRPDDMEWVVFDVEDPSTSEVISQIYKGRNIAFDDVVRIFPNDEEWNEIVGTQYYNKMLQVNSKPAQKILLSRQTRSDMWDRPTIVDRIHFSFSTPDEETTKGSEPQIQPPTDDKKDEAALKAMLDEEKEKESEFQVYMEMERVYKVLDSFGNSQTPASRR
;
A
#
# COMPACT_ATOMS: atom_id res chain seq x y z
N MET A 1 22.52 -13.59 60.44
CA MET A 1 23.31 -13.19 59.26
C MET A 1 22.34 -12.83 58.15
N ARG A 2 22.47 -11.63 57.59
CA ARG A 2 21.69 -11.12 56.46
C ARG A 2 22.37 -11.59 55.17
N PHE A 3 21.63 -12.20 54.25
CA PHE A 3 22.07 -12.30 52.85
C PHE A 3 20.98 -11.71 51.97
N SER A 4 21.35 -10.60 51.34
CA SER A 4 20.67 -9.92 50.26
C SER A 4 20.89 -10.71 48.98
N LEU A 5 19.82 -11.01 48.25
CA LEU A 5 19.87 -11.40 46.84
C LEU A 5 18.76 -10.64 46.10
N PHE A 6 18.98 -9.34 45.90
CA PHE A 6 18.42 -8.63 44.76
C PHE A 6 19.43 -8.74 43.62
N SER A 7 19.10 -9.43 42.54
CA SER A 7 19.77 -9.23 41.25
C SER A 7 19.01 -9.86 40.09
N LEU A 8 18.51 -8.96 39.22
CA LEU A 8 18.15 -9.10 37.80
C LEU A 8 16.94 -10.00 37.42
N PRO A 9 15.96 -9.37 36.74
CA PRO A 9 16.02 -9.39 35.28
C PRO A 9 15.81 -7.98 34.71
N LEU A 10 16.89 -7.27 34.44
CA LEU A 10 16.90 -6.00 33.71
C LEU A 10 17.74 -6.15 32.43
N ALA A 11 17.62 -7.32 31.78
CA ALA A 11 18.36 -7.68 30.57
C ALA A 11 17.45 -8.21 29.45
N LEU A 12 16.13 -7.97 29.51
CA LEU A 12 15.19 -8.38 28.47
C LEU A 12 14.50 -7.21 27.74
N SER A 13 14.74 -5.95 28.14
CA SER A 13 14.15 -4.78 27.44
C SER A 13 15.09 -4.14 26.40
N LEU A 14 16.21 -4.78 26.04
CA LEU A 14 17.18 -4.24 25.08
C LEU A 14 17.17 -4.96 23.72
N LEU A 15 16.25 -5.90 23.51
CA LEU A 15 16.07 -6.58 22.21
C LEU A 15 14.94 -5.99 21.36
N GLU A 16 14.21 -4.98 21.84
CA GLU A 16 13.11 -4.33 21.09
C GLU A 16 13.53 -3.03 20.37
N LEU A 17 14.82 -2.66 20.39
CA LEU A 17 15.26 -1.30 20.02
C LEU A 17 16.25 -1.20 18.84
N ALA A 18 16.35 -2.22 17.99
CA ALA A 18 17.20 -2.14 16.80
C ALA A 18 16.68 -2.99 15.64
N GLN A 19 15.50 -2.65 15.11
CA GLN A 19 15.33 -2.65 13.66
C GLN A 19 15.27 -1.18 13.25
N ALA A 20 16.42 -0.49 13.29
CA ALA A 20 16.60 0.60 12.32
C ALA A 20 16.51 -0.09 10.96
N GLY A 21 15.38 0.09 10.26
CA GLY A 21 15.15 -0.57 8.98
C GLY A 21 16.16 -0.05 7.95
N THR A 22 16.48 -0.86 6.94
CA THR A 22 17.38 -0.50 5.84
C THR A 22 17.00 0.84 5.20
N ILE A 23 15.71 1.20 5.24
CA ILE A 23 15.17 2.51 4.86
C ILE A 23 15.90 3.69 5.53
N GLU A 24 15.90 3.79 6.87
CA GLU A 24 16.45 4.95 7.58
C GLU A 24 17.99 5.00 7.53
N ASP A 25 18.64 3.84 7.52
CA ASP A 25 20.10 3.72 7.37
C ASP A 25 20.61 4.24 6.01
N ASN A 26 19.74 4.20 4.99
CA ASN A 26 19.99 4.78 3.68
C ASN A 26 19.63 6.25 3.55
N GLY A 27 19.21 6.90 4.64
CA GLY A 27 18.93 8.34 4.69
C GLY A 27 17.52 8.72 4.24
N TYR A 28 16.64 7.75 4.04
CA TYR A 28 15.21 7.99 3.86
C TYR A 28 14.57 8.30 5.21
N LYS A 29 13.49 9.08 5.18
CA LYS A 29 12.63 9.28 6.35
C LYS A 29 11.40 8.41 6.21
N LEU A 30 11.15 7.58 7.21
CA LEU A 30 9.97 6.75 7.34
C LEU A 30 8.96 7.41 8.29
N GLN A 31 7.73 7.64 7.83
CA GLN A 31 6.63 8.07 8.69
C GLN A 31 5.48 7.07 8.61
N SER A 32 5.04 6.55 9.74
CA SER A 32 3.94 5.59 9.83
C SER A 32 2.68 6.22 10.42
N TRP A 33 1.50 5.78 9.96
CA TRP A 33 0.21 6.11 10.54
C TRP A 33 -0.55 4.84 10.93
N LYS A 34 -0.95 4.76 12.21
CA LYS A 34 -1.67 3.63 12.83
C LYS A 34 -1.15 2.24 12.42
N ASP A 35 0.17 2.11 12.26
CA ASP A 35 0.83 0.87 11.82
C ASP A 35 0.25 0.24 10.55
N SER A 36 -0.40 1.03 9.69
CA SER A 36 -1.06 0.54 8.47
C SER A 36 -0.65 1.31 7.25
N ALA A 37 -0.39 2.62 7.37
CA ALA A 37 0.13 3.43 6.28
C ALA A 37 1.59 3.83 6.53
N TYR A 38 2.38 3.85 5.46
CA TYR A 38 3.80 4.18 5.47
C TYR A 38 4.11 5.16 4.36
N MET A 39 4.64 6.32 4.75
CA MET A 39 5.10 7.37 3.86
C MET A 39 6.62 7.39 3.87
N ILE A 40 7.22 7.24 2.70
CA ILE A 40 8.66 7.31 2.50
C ILE A 40 8.99 8.68 1.91
N TYR A 41 9.98 9.33 2.49
CA TYR A 41 10.53 10.58 1.98
C TYR A 41 12.00 10.39 1.69
N SER A 42 12.45 10.93 0.56
CA SER A 42 13.87 11.01 0.22
C SER A 42 14.33 12.47 0.17
N PRO A 43 15.53 12.78 0.71
CA PRO A 43 16.15 14.09 0.51
C PRO A 43 16.53 14.34 -0.97
N HIS A 44 16.57 13.29 -1.80
CA HIS A 44 16.92 13.33 -3.22
C HIS A 44 15.70 13.28 -4.16
N TYR A 45 14.48 13.24 -3.62
CA TYR A 45 13.24 13.33 -4.40
C TYR A 45 12.68 14.75 -4.41
N SER A 46 12.19 15.18 -5.58
CA SER A 46 11.60 16.49 -5.91
C SER A 46 11.06 17.24 -4.69
N ASN A 47 11.82 18.20 -4.15
CA ASN A 47 11.58 18.84 -2.85
C ASN A 47 11.41 17.81 -1.73
N SER A 48 12.41 17.66 -0.85
CA SER A 48 12.54 16.63 0.20
C SER A 48 11.34 16.43 1.17
N HIS A 49 10.29 17.21 1.00
CA HIS A 49 9.02 17.14 1.72
C HIS A 49 7.91 16.39 0.95
N ASN A 50 8.13 16.05 -0.31
CA ASN A 50 7.20 15.25 -1.10
C ASN A 50 7.37 13.77 -0.78
N ILE A 51 6.23 13.07 -0.73
CA ILE A 51 6.20 11.63 -0.50
C ILE A 51 6.77 10.95 -1.74
N LEU A 52 7.86 10.20 -1.57
CA LEU A 52 8.43 9.37 -2.61
C LEU A 52 7.53 8.16 -2.86
N ASP A 53 7.18 7.45 -1.78
CA ASP A 53 6.33 6.27 -1.83
C ASP A 53 5.29 6.27 -0.71
N LEU A 54 4.10 5.74 -1.00
CA LEU A 54 2.99 5.61 -0.05
C LEU A 54 2.41 4.21 -0.10
N PHE A 55 2.57 3.48 1.00
CA PHE A 55 2.08 2.11 1.15
C PHE A 55 0.99 2.03 2.21
N PHE A 56 0.03 1.15 1.98
CA PHE A 56 -0.92 0.68 2.98
C PHE A 56 -0.84 -0.83 3.08
N PHE A 57 -0.72 -1.36 4.29
CA PHE A 57 -0.73 -2.79 4.54
C PHE A 57 -1.96 -3.17 5.36
N TYR A 58 -2.60 -4.25 4.91
CA TYR A 58 -3.72 -4.90 5.61
C TYR A 58 -3.33 -6.35 5.88
N PRO A 59 -2.46 -6.63 6.88
CA PRO A 59 -1.88 -7.96 7.10
C PRO A 59 -2.92 -9.09 7.28
N LYS A 60 -4.07 -8.80 7.90
CA LYS A 60 -5.15 -9.77 8.10
C LYS A 60 -5.80 -10.21 6.79
N ALA A 61 -5.96 -9.26 5.87
CA ALA A 61 -6.48 -9.50 4.52
C ALA A 61 -5.37 -9.88 3.52
N LYS A 62 -4.10 -9.82 3.94
CA LYS A 62 -2.90 -10.03 3.11
C LYS A 62 -2.90 -9.16 1.84
N VAL A 63 -3.27 -7.90 2.01
CA VAL A 63 -3.29 -6.89 0.95
C VAL A 63 -2.18 -5.87 1.20
N ALA A 64 -1.44 -5.56 0.15
CA ALA A 64 -0.61 -4.37 0.08
C ALA A 64 -1.17 -3.42 -0.98
N ASN A 65 -1.49 -2.18 -0.60
CA ASN A 65 -1.85 -1.12 -1.53
C ASN A 65 -0.68 -0.13 -1.66
N ILE A 66 -0.17 0.01 -2.87
CA ILE A 66 0.93 0.89 -3.25
C ILE A 66 0.34 2.05 -4.04
N ARG A 67 0.17 3.20 -3.39
CA ARG A 67 -0.47 4.37 -4.01
C ARG A 67 0.48 5.22 -4.80
N ILE A 68 1.64 5.47 -4.20
CA ILE A 68 2.72 6.27 -4.80
C ILE A 68 3.95 5.37 -4.81
N ALA A 69 4.61 5.29 -5.96
CA ALA A 69 5.82 4.51 -6.16
C ALA A 69 6.72 5.20 -7.19
N ASN A 70 7.42 6.24 -6.73
CA ASN A 70 8.14 7.18 -7.59
C ASN A 70 9.67 7.01 -7.51
N ASN A 71 10.14 5.84 -7.05
CA ASN A 71 11.58 5.52 -6.96
C ASN A 71 12.33 5.77 -8.28
N GLN A 72 11.68 5.63 -9.44
CA GLN A 72 12.33 5.87 -10.74
C GLN A 72 12.59 7.35 -11.02
N GLU A 73 11.85 8.26 -10.38
CA GLU A 73 11.99 9.71 -10.52
C GLU A 73 13.01 10.31 -9.55
N GLU A 74 13.36 9.58 -8.49
CA GLU A 74 14.42 9.97 -7.55
C GLU A 74 15.78 10.03 -8.26
N ALA A 75 16.56 11.08 -7.98
CA ALA A 75 17.90 11.23 -8.53
C ALA A 75 18.80 10.04 -8.17
N VAL A 76 19.74 9.68 -9.05
CA VAL A 76 20.68 8.59 -8.75
C VAL A 76 21.66 9.01 -7.66
N HIS A 77 21.77 8.20 -6.60
CA HIS A 77 22.77 8.35 -5.54
C HIS A 77 23.18 6.97 -4.99
N GLU A 78 24.29 6.91 -4.26
CA GLU A 78 24.90 5.66 -3.76
C GLU A 78 23.96 4.86 -2.87
N LYS A 79 23.14 5.55 -2.06
CA LYS A 79 22.20 4.95 -1.11
C LYS A 79 20.77 4.82 -1.65
N LYS A 80 20.58 4.86 -2.97
CA LYS A 80 19.23 4.83 -3.56
C LYS A 80 18.62 3.45 -3.38
N LEU A 81 17.44 3.41 -2.77
CA LEU A 81 16.63 2.20 -2.64
C LEU A 81 15.60 2.11 -3.77
N GLY A 82 15.45 0.90 -4.31
CA GLY A 82 14.39 0.55 -5.23
C GLY A 82 13.07 0.25 -4.51
N LEU A 83 11.98 0.21 -5.29
CA LEU A 83 10.64 -0.15 -4.81
C LEU A 83 10.64 -1.51 -4.08
N ALA A 84 11.35 -2.50 -4.63
CA ALA A 84 11.45 -3.85 -4.07
C ALA A 84 12.08 -3.87 -2.67
N GLU A 85 13.14 -3.08 -2.46
CA GLU A 85 13.88 -3.02 -1.20
C GLU A 85 13.02 -2.37 -0.10
N ILE A 86 12.43 -1.22 -0.41
CA ILE A 86 11.51 -0.51 0.50
C ILE A 86 10.30 -1.39 0.83
N TYR A 87 9.68 -1.99 -0.17
CA TYR A 87 8.52 -2.85 0.04
C TYR A 87 8.85 -4.05 0.93
N THR A 88 9.99 -4.73 0.67
CA THR A 88 10.42 -5.90 1.44
C THR A 88 10.64 -5.52 2.91
N ASP A 89 11.38 -4.44 3.17
CA ASP A 89 11.60 -3.93 4.53
C ASP A 89 10.26 -3.70 5.26
N LEU A 90 9.31 -2.99 4.62
CA LEU A 90 8.03 -2.66 5.25
C LEU A 90 7.16 -3.90 5.53
N VAL A 91 7.19 -4.90 4.63
CA VAL A 91 6.46 -6.16 4.82
C VAL A 91 7.09 -7.00 5.92
N GLU A 92 8.42 -7.05 6.00
CA GLU A 92 9.15 -7.76 7.05
C GLU A 92 8.96 -7.12 8.43
N MET A 93 8.82 -5.79 8.51
CA MET A 93 8.40 -5.08 9.73
C MET A 93 7.03 -5.54 10.25
N LYS A 94 6.20 -6.19 9.40
CA LYS A 94 4.92 -6.81 9.78
C LYS A 94 5.01 -8.29 10.10
N GLY A 95 6.22 -8.86 10.12
CA GLY A 95 6.43 -10.30 10.30
C GLY A 95 5.88 -11.12 9.14
N LEU A 96 5.77 -10.52 7.96
CA LEU A 96 5.33 -11.17 6.72
C LEU A 96 6.49 -11.17 5.71
N ARG A 97 6.38 -12.00 4.67
CA ARG A 97 7.24 -11.92 3.49
C ARG A 97 6.46 -11.33 2.31
N PRO A 98 7.14 -10.73 1.32
CA PRO A 98 6.49 -10.25 0.10
C PRO A 98 5.51 -11.26 -0.53
N ASP A 99 5.95 -12.52 -0.63
CA ASP A 99 5.17 -13.62 -1.20
C ASP A 99 3.99 -14.09 -0.33
N ASP A 100 3.88 -13.65 0.93
CA ASP A 100 2.76 -13.99 1.81
C ASP A 100 1.52 -13.12 1.51
N MET A 101 1.68 -12.03 0.75
CA MET A 101 0.57 -11.20 0.28
C MET A 101 -0.23 -11.92 -0.81
N GLU A 102 -1.55 -11.90 -0.67
CA GLU A 102 -2.48 -12.47 -1.66
C GLU A 102 -2.86 -11.45 -2.71
N TRP A 103 -2.78 -10.16 -2.36
CA TRP A 103 -3.13 -9.05 -3.23
C TRP A 103 -2.09 -7.93 -3.16
N VAL A 104 -1.69 -7.44 -4.33
CA VAL A 104 -0.98 -6.17 -4.49
C VAL A 104 -1.85 -5.24 -5.32
N VAL A 105 -2.10 -4.05 -4.80
CA VAL A 105 -2.99 -3.06 -5.41
C VAL A 105 -2.21 -1.82 -5.75
N PHE A 106 -2.48 -1.24 -6.92
CA PHE A 106 -1.93 0.03 -7.33
C PHE A 106 -3.05 1.03 -7.64
N ASP A 107 -2.82 2.28 -7.24
CA ASP A 107 -3.55 3.40 -7.81
C ASP A 107 -2.89 3.81 -9.14
N VAL A 108 -3.71 4.08 -10.15
CA VAL A 108 -3.24 4.45 -11.48
C VAL A 108 -3.13 5.97 -11.59
N GLU A 109 -1.92 6.44 -11.83
CA GLU A 109 -1.59 7.87 -11.94
C GLU A 109 -1.35 8.32 -13.40
N ASP A 110 -0.97 7.40 -14.31
CA ASP A 110 -0.67 7.75 -15.69
C ASP A 110 -1.90 7.68 -16.62
N PRO A 111 -2.10 8.70 -17.48
CA PRO A 111 -3.25 8.74 -18.40
C PRO A 111 -3.31 7.58 -19.39
N SER A 112 -2.17 7.00 -19.76
CA SER A 112 -2.12 5.92 -20.74
C SER A 112 -2.79 4.66 -20.22
N THR A 113 -2.52 4.30 -18.96
CA THR A 113 -3.12 3.13 -18.32
C THR A 113 -4.60 3.38 -17.98
N SER A 114 -4.96 4.59 -17.54
CA SER A 114 -6.37 4.96 -17.35
C SER A 114 -7.20 4.86 -18.63
N GLU A 115 -6.63 5.18 -19.79
CA GLU A 115 -7.32 5.01 -21.08
C GLU A 115 -7.54 3.52 -21.39
N VAL A 116 -6.54 2.65 -21.17
CA VAL A 116 -6.67 1.19 -21.32
C VAL A 116 -7.81 0.68 -20.43
N ILE A 117 -7.81 1.01 -19.14
CA ILE A 117 -8.88 0.61 -18.20
C ILE A 117 -10.24 1.11 -18.71
N SER A 118 -10.32 2.36 -19.15
CA SER A 118 -11.55 2.95 -19.69
C SER A 118 -12.08 2.22 -20.92
N GLN A 119 -11.20 1.74 -21.80
CA GLN A 119 -11.57 0.95 -22.97
C GLN A 119 -12.09 -0.43 -22.57
N ILE A 120 -11.49 -1.08 -21.57
CA ILE A 120 -11.96 -2.37 -21.05
C ILE A 120 -13.39 -2.24 -20.49
N TYR A 121 -13.65 -1.22 -19.65
CA TYR A 121 -15.00 -0.98 -19.11
C TYR A 121 -16.04 -0.77 -20.23
N LYS A 122 -15.68 0.02 -21.26
CA LYS A 122 -16.56 0.27 -22.41
C LYS A 122 -16.80 -1.00 -23.22
N GLY A 123 -15.74 -1.78 -23.50
CA GLY A 123 -15.80 -3.02 -24.27
C GLY A 123 -16.69 -4.07 -23.62
N ARG A 124 -16.65 -4.18 -22.29
CA ARG A 124 -17.47 -5.12 -21.52
C ARG A 124 -18.86 -4.59 -21.15
N ASN A 125 -19.20 -3.34 -21.49
CA ASN A 125 -20.45 -2.68 -21.11
C ASN A 125 -20.71 -2.74 -19.59
N ILE A 126 -19.66 -2.56 -18.80
CA ILE A 126 -19.70 -2.61 -17.33
C ILE A 126 -19.95 -1.21 -16.78
N ALA A 127 -20.76 -1.10 -15.73
CA ALA A 127 -21.06 0.17 -15.09
C ALA A 127 -19.80 0.79 -14.48
N PHE A 128 -19.84 2.10 -14.25
CA PHE A 128 -18.68 2.86 -13.80
C PHE A 128 -18.17 2.41 -12.41
N ASP A 129 -19.07 1.98 -11.53
CA ASP A 129 -18.87 1.59 -10.13
C ASP A 129 -18.67 0.08 -9.93
N ASP A 130 -18.78 -0.71 -10.99
CA ASP A 130 -18.61 -2.16 -10.95
C ASP A 130 -17.12 -2.56 -11.03
N VAL A 131 -16.83 -3.77 -10.56
CA VAL A 131 -15.49 -4.38 -10.63
C VAL A 131 -15.37 -5.24 -11.88
N VAL A 132 -14.29 -5.05 -12.65
CA VAL A 132 -13.97 -5.91 -13.79
C VAL A 132 -13.01 -7.00 -13.34
N ARG A 133 -13.31 -8.26 -13.66
CA ARG A 133 -12.43 -9.42 -13.39
C ARG A 133 -11.77 -9.86 -14.68
N ILE A 134 -10.44 -9.94 -14.70
CA ILE A 134 -9.67 -10.34 -15.87
C ILE A 134 -8.82 -11.56 -15.50
N PHE A 135 -8.94 -12.62 -16.29
CA PHE A 135 -8.19 -13.87 -16.14
C PHE A 135 -7.12 -14.02 -17.24
N PRO A 136 -6.10 -14.89 -17.08
CA PRO A 136 -5.02 -15.05 -18.07
C PRO A 136 -5.44 -15.35 -19.50
N ASN A 137 -6.63 -15.91 -19.70
CA ASN A 137 -7.16 -16.26 -21.01
C ASN A 137 -8.06 -15.18 -21.62
N ASP A 138 -8.31 -14.09 -20.90
CA ASP A 138 -9.10 -12.97 -21.39
C ASP A 138 -8.27 -12.09 -22.33
N GLU A 139 -8.89 -11.51 -23.35
CA GLU A 139 -8.20 -10.67 -24.35
C GLU A 139 -7.50 -9.48 -23.70
N GLU A 140 -8.13 -8.89 -22.68
CA GLU A 140 -7.65 -7.70 -21.96
C GLU A 140 -6.48 -7.99 -21.01
N TRP A 141 -6.16 -9.27 -20.75
CA TRP A 141 -5.05 -9.65 -19.88
C TRP A 141 -3.73 -9.04 -20.34
N ASN A 142 -3.44 -9.17 -21.64
CA ASN A 142 -2.20 -8.67 -22.23
C ASN A 142 -2.13 -7.14 -22.22
N GLU A 143 -3.27 -6.45 -22.26
CA GLU A 143 -3.32 -5.00 -22.18
C GLU A 143 -2.86 -4.51 -20.80
N ILE A 144 -3.34 -5.13 -19.72
CA ILE A 144 -2.95 -4.77 -18.36
C ILE A 144 -1.53 -5.24 -18.02
N VAL A 145 -1.15 -6.45 -18.42
CA VAL A 145 0.20 -6.99 -18.22
C VAL A 145 1.27 -6.17 -18.95
N GLY A 146 0.90 -5.49 -20.04
CA GLY A 146 1.78 -4.56 -20.77
C GLY A 146 2.00 -3.21 -20.07
N THR A 147 1.30 -2.92 -18.97
CA THR A 147 1.41 -1.63 -18.27
C THR A 147 2.61 -1.57 -17.32
N GLN A 148 3.00 -0.35 -16.93
CA GLN A 148 4.05 -0.16 -15.92
C GLN A 148 3.69 -0.76 -14.55
N TYR A 149 2.40 -0.87 -14.22
CA TYR A 149 1.97 -1.39 -12.92
C TYR A 149 2.21 -2.89 -12.79
N TYR A 150 2.11 -3.66 -13.88
CA TYR A 150 2.50 -5.06 -13.84
C TYR A 150 4.01 -5.22 -13.59
N ASN A 151 4.83 -4.36 -14.19
CA ASN A 151 6.28 -4.34 -13.92
C ASN A 151 6.60 -3.90 -12.48
N LYS A 152 5.84 -2.95 -11.91
CA LYS A 152 5.96 -2.58 -10.49
C LYS A 152 5.53 -3.72 -9.58
N MET A 153 4.45 -4.44 -9.92
CA MET A 153 3.99 -5.62 -9.21
C MET A 153 5.09 -6.70 -9.15
N LEU A 154 5.72 -7.01 -10.29
CA LEU A 154 6.79 -8.01 -10.35
C LEU A 154 8.05 -7.63 -9.55
N GLN A 155 8.25 -6.35 -9.24
CA GLN A 155 9.33 -5.91 -8.35
C GLN A 155 9.03 -6.25 -6.87
N VAL A 156 7.76 -6.25 -6.48
CA VAL A 156 7.34 -6.42 -5.08
C VAL A 156 6.78 -7.80 -4.78
N ASN A 157 6.44 -8.58 -5.80
CA ASN A 157 6.00 -9.95 -5.64
C ASN A 157 6.54 -10.81 -6.79
N SER A 158 7.19 -11.92 -6.44
CA SER A 158 7.81 -12.81 -7.43
C SER A 158 6.79 -13.70 -8.15
N LYS A 159 5.59 -13.84 -7.59
CA LYS A 159 4.54 -14.69 -8.13
C LYS A 159 3.86 -13.99 -9.32
N PRO A 160 3.62 -14.70 -10.43
CA PRO A 160 2.77 -14.16 -11.49
C PRO A 160 1.34 -14.02 -10.98
N ALA A 161 0.69 -12.89 -11.30
CA ALA A 161 -0.72 -12.71 -11.02
C ALA A 161 -1.55 -13.82 -11.69
N GLN A 162 -2.56 -14.30 -10.99
CA GLN A 162 -3.52 -15.32 -11.45
C GLN A 162 -4.87 -14.70 -11.83
N LYS A 163 -5.16 -13.50 -11.33
CA LYS A 163 -6.41 -12.77 -11.51
C LYS A 163 -6.13 -11.27 -11.34
N ILE A 164 -6.72 -10.45 -12.20
CA ILE A 164 -6.64 -8.99 -12.14
C ILE A 164 -8.04 -8.46 -11.85
N LEU A 165 -8.16 -7.54 -10.91
CA LEU A 165 -9.38 -6.76 -10.72
C LEU A 165 -9.13 -5.30 -11.08
N LEU A 166 -10.02 -4.74 -11.89
CA LEU A 166 -10.08 -3.30 -12.11
C LEU A 166 -11.23 -2.74 -11.30
N SER A 167 -10.95 -1.68 -10.55
CA SER A 167 -11.96 -0.95 -9.79
C SER A 167 -11.74 0.55 -9.93
N ARG A 168 -12.79 1.33 -9.64
CA ARG A 168 -12.71 2.78 -9.56
C ARG A 168 -13.12 3.24 -8.19
N GLN A 169 -12.37 4.19 -7.66
CA GLN A 169 -12.63 4.77 -6.36
C GLN A 169 -12.75 6.28 -6.47
N THR A 170 -13.86 6.82 -5.97
CA THR A 170 -14.01 8.26 -5.77
C THR A 170 -13.32 8.68 -4.48
N ARG A 171 -12.44 9.66 -4.57
CA ARG A 171 -11.71 10.27 -3.45
C ARG A 171 -11.86 11.78 -3.49
N SER A 172 -11.82 12.44 -2.34
CA SER A 172 -11.69 13.89 -2.31
C SER A 172 -10.25 14.29 -2.58
N ASP A 173 -10.01 15.24 -3.49
CA ASP A 173 -8.71 15.90 -3.64
C ASP A 173 -8.47 16.93 -2.52
N MET A 174 -7.35 17.65 -2.61
CA MET A 174 -6.98 18.69 -1.63
C MET A 174 -7.98 19.87 -1.54
N TRP A 175 -8.95 19.96 -2.44
CA TRP A 175 -10.00 20.98 -2.45
C TRP A 175 -11.39 20.37 -2.23
N ASP A 176 -11.46 19.17 -1.66
CA ASP A 176 -12.67 18.39 -1.46
C ASP A 176 -13.46 18.11 -2.75
N ARG A 177 -12.76 18.09 -3.89
CA ARG A 177 -13.38 17.75 -5.16
C ARG A 177 -13.33 16.24 -5.37
N PRO A 178 -14.44 15.61 -5.74
CA PRO A 178 -14.44 14.20 -6.05
C PRO A 178 -13.56 13.96 -7.29
N THR A 179 -12.50 13.19 -7.09
CA THR A 179 -11.59 12.69 -8.09
C THR A 179 -11.76 11.18 -8.19
N ILE A 180 -11.81 10.68 -9.41
CA ILE A 180 -11.89 9.26 -9.69
C ILE A 180 -10.47 8.75 -9.86
N VAL A 181 -10.13 7.70 -9.13
CA VAL A 181 -8.86 6.98 -9.25
C VAL A 181 -9.16 5.58 -9.75
N ASP A 182 -8.58 5.22 -10.90
CA ASP A 182 -8.58 3.83 -11.37
C ASP A 182 -7.59 3.01 -10.54
N ARG A 183 -7.93 1.76 -10.26
CA ARG A 183 -7.13 0.88 -9.41
C ARG A 183 -6.99 -0.49 -10.05
N ILE A 184 -5.79 -1.05 -9.94
CA ILE A 184 -5.47 -2.39 -10.44
C ILE A 184 -5.09 -3.26 -9.25
N HIS A 185 -5.84 -4.34 -9.05
CA HIS A 185 -5.57 -5.33 -8.01
C HIS A 185 -5.03 -6.60 -8.66
N PHE A 186 -3.79 -6.97 -8.33
CA PHE A 186 -3.16 -8.22 -8.75
C PHE A 186 -3.33 -9.28 -7.66
N SER A 187 -3.98 -10.39 -8.00
CA SER A 187 -4.16 -11.54 -7.12
C SER A 187 -3.14 -12.62 -7.44
N PHE A 188 -2.59 -13.26 -6.40
CA PHE A 188 -1.66 -14.39 -6.55
C PHE A 188 -2.25 -15.73 -6.15
N SER A 189 -3.43 -15.73 -5.52
CA SER A 189 -4.14 -16.93 -5.12
C SER A 189 -4.60 -17.72 -6.33
N THR A 190 -4.36 -19.03 -6.32
CA THR A 190 -4.98 -19.91 -7.31
C THR A 190 -6.47 -20.10 -6.95
N PRO A 191 -7.36 -20.30 -7.94
CA PRO A 191 -8.79 -20.52 -7.68
C PRO A 191 -9.08 -21.68 -6.69
N ASP A 192 -8.19 -22.68 -6.61
CA ASP A 192 -8.37 -23.87 -5.77
C ASP A 192 -7.87 -23.71 -4.32
N GLU A 193 -7.04 -22.69 -4.03
CA GLU A 193 -6.48 -22.48 -2.69
C GLU A 193 -7.40 -21.66 -1.76
N GLU A 194 -8.33 -20.87 -2.32
CA GLU A 194 -9.28 -20.07 -1.55
C GLU A 194 -10.37 -20.93 -0.85
N THR A 195 -10.51 -22.21 -1.26
CA THR A 195 -11.46 -23.17 -0.69
C THR A 195 -10.89 -24.06 0.42
N THR A 196 -9.57 -24.14 0.61
CA THR A 196 -8.96 -25.15 1.49
C THR A 196 -8.60 -24.62 2.89
N LYS A 197 -9.60 -24.12 3.62
CA LYS A 197 -9.59 -24.06 5.10
C LYS A 197 -10.93 -24.52 5.65
N GLY A 198 -11.19 -25.83 5.55
CA GLY A 198 -12.34 -26.49 6.17
C GLY A 198 -12.68 -27.83 5.52
N SER A 199 -12.52 -28.91 6.29
CA SER A 199 -12.67 -30.34 6.01
C SER A 199 -13.78 -30.86 5.06
N GLU A 200 -13.41 -31.95 4.37
CA GLU A 200 -14.18 -33.08 3.78
C GLU A 200 -15.08 -32.90 2.51
N PRO A 201 -15.07 -33.91 1.60
CA PRO A 201 -15.63 -33.78 0.25
C PRO A 201 -17.09 -34.22 0.16
N GLN A 202 -17.98 -33.32 -0.29
CA GLN A 202 -19.27 -33.71 -0.89
C GLN A 202 -19.65 -32.82 -2.09
N ILE A 203 -19.73 -33.46 -3.25
CA ILE A 203 -20.73 -33.38 -4.33
C ILE A 203 -21.29 -31.97 -4.68
N GLN A 204 -20.97 -31.53 -5.91
CA GLN A 204 -21.24 -30.23 -6.60
C GLN A 204 -22.72 -29.74 -6.64
N PRO A 205 -23.02 -28.50 -7.13
CA PRO A 205 -22.74 -27.18 -6.54
C PRO A 205 -24.01 -26.27 -6.49
N PRO A 206 -24.01 -25.20 -5.69
CA PRO A 206 -24.37 -23.90 -6.26
C PRO A 206 -23.43 -22.76 -5.81
N THR A 207 -22.77 -22.18 -6.82
CA THR A 207 -22.11 -20.84 -6.89
C THR A 207 -21.15 -20.45 -5.77
N ASP A 208 -19.88 -20.84 -5.92
CA ASP A 208 -18.72 -20.35 -5.17
C ASP A 208 -18.53 -18.82 -5.31
N ASP A 209 -18.96 -18.25 -6.44
CA ASP A 209 -18.81 -16.83 -6.81
C ASP A 209 -19.32 -15.82 -5.75
N LYS A 210 -20.35 -16.19 -4.97
CA LYS A 210 -20.96 -15.28 -3.98
C LYS A 210 -20.12 -15.09 -2.72
N LYS A 211 -19.33 -16.08 -2.34
CA LYS A 211 -18.49 -16.00 -1.13
C LYS A 211 -17.25 -15.14 -1.40
N ASP A 212 -16.69 -15.28 -2.59
CA ASP A 212 -15.55 -14.49 -3.06
C ASP A 212 -15.93 -13.02 -3.24
N GLU A 213 -17.17 -12.76 -3.69
CA GLU A 213 -17.72 -11.41 -3.74
C GLU A 213 -17.85 -10.73 -2.38
N ALA A 214 -18.30 -11.47 -1.37
CA ALA A 214 -18.42 -10.93 -0.02
C ALA A 214 -17.05 -10.63 0.59
N ALA A 215 -16.06 -11.51 0.38
CA ALA A 215 -14.70 -11.32 0.85
C ALA A 215 -14.01 -10.13 0.15
N LEU A 216 -14.13 -10.05 -1.18
CA LEU A 216 -13.62 -8.93 -1.96
C LEU A 216 -14.29 -7.61 -1.53
N LYS A 217 -15.61 -7.61 -1.36
CA LYS A 217 -16.34 -6.42 -0.90
C LYS A 217 -15.89 -6.00 0.50
N ALA A 218 -15.75 -6.94 1.44
CA ALA A 218 -15.27 -6.64 2.79
C ALA A 218 -13.84 -6.07 2.78
N MET A 219 -12.97 -6.60 1.93
CA MET A 219 -11.62 -6.09 1.73
C MET A 219 -11.65 -4.64 1.21
N LEU A 220 -12.45 -4.35 0.18
CA LEU A 220 -12.60 -3.00 -0.38
C LEU A 220 -13.23 -2.02 0.62
N ASP A 221 -14.20 -2.48 1.42
CA ASP A 221 -14.84 -1.67 2.46
C ASP A 221 -13.86 -1.32 3.61
N GLU A 222 -13.08 -2.28 4.11
CA GLU A 222 -12.02 -2.03 5.12
C GLU A 222 -11.00 -1.03 4.57
N GLU A 223 -10.61 -1.19 3.31
CA GLU A 223 -9.66 -0.30 2.68
C GLU A 223 -10.16 1.14 2.63
N LYS A 224 -11.41 1.32 2.17
CA LYS A 224 -12.09 2.61 2.05
C LYS A 224 -12.27 3.30 3.41
N GLU A 225 -12.58 2.54 4.46
CA GLU A 225 -12.69 3.07 5.81
C GLU A 225 -11.34 3.62 6.30
N LYS A 226 -10.26 2.81 6.24
CA LYS A 226 -8.94 3.26 6.68
C LYS A 226 -8.39 4.40 5.85
N GLU A 227 -8.70 4.43 4.56
CA GLU A 227 -8.36 5.56 3.72
C GLU A 227 -9.03 6.85 4.19
N SER A 228 -10.34 6.81 4.45
CA SER A 228 -11.09 7.99 4.87
C SER A 228 -10.51 8.59 6.16
N GLU A 229 -10.12 7.73 7.10
CA GLU A 229 -9.41 8.13 8.31
C GLU A 229 -8.01 8.70 8.04
N PHE A 230 -7.26 8.11 7.10
CA PHE A 230 -5.92 8.59 6.73
C PHE A 230 -5.98 9.96 6.05
N GLN A 231 -6.97 10.21 5.19
CA GLN A 231 -7.18 11.52 4.57
C GLN A 231 -7.43 12.60 5.63
N VAL A 232 -8.27 12.32 6.62
CA VAL A 232 -8.50 13.23 7.75
C VAL A 232 -7.20 13.50 8.52
N TYR A 233 -6.39 12.47 8.75
CA TYR A 233 -5.09 12.62 9.40
C TYR A 233 -4.14 13.51 8.58
N MET A 234 -4.04 13.30 7.26
CA MET A 234 -3.18 14.10 6.39
C MET A 234 -3.59 15.58 6.34
N GLU A 235 -4.89 15.86 6.34
CA GLU A 235 -5.40 17.23 6.42
C GLU A 235 -5.09 17.87 7.78
N MET A 236 -5.24 17.14 8.89
CA MET A 236 -4.84 17.64 10.21
C MET A 236 -3.33 17.94 10.29
N GLU A 237 -2.48 17.02 9.82
CA GLU A 237 -1.02 17.22 9.77
C GLU A 237 -0.63 18.47 8.97
N ARG A 238 -1.31 18.72 7.85
CA ARG A 238 -1.09 19.94 7.05
C ARG A 238 -1.47 21.19 7.84
N VAL A 239 -2.64 21.21 8.48
CA VAL A 239 -3.09 22.33 9.32
C VAL A 239 -2.08 22.61 10.43
N TYR A 240 -1.59 21.58 11.13
CA TYR A 240 -0.57 21.75 12.16
C TYR A 240 0.74 22.32 11.62
N LYS A 241 1.26 21.79 10.50
CA LYS A 241 2.48 22.33 9.87
C LYS A 241 2.34 23.80 9.46
N VAL A 242 1.17 24.19 8.96
CA VAL A 242 0.86 25.59 8.62
C VAL A 242 0.88 26.45 9.89
N LEU A 243 0.20 26.01 10.95
CA LEU A 243 0.17 26.75 12.22
C LEU A 243 1.55 26.89 12.87
N ASP A 244 2.37 25.84 12.85
CA ASP A 244 3.75 25.87 13.37
C ASP A 244 4.64 26.84 12.58
N SER A 245 4.44 26.94 11.26
CA SER A 245 5.15 27.91 10.42
C SER A 245 4.81 29.36 10.78
N PHE A 246 3.59 29.62 11.28
CA PHE A 246 3.20 30.93 11.79
C PHE A 246 3.72 31.19 13.21
N GLY A 247 3.77 30.18 14.08
CA GLY A 247 4.25 30.28 15.46
C GLY A 247 5.74 30.63 15.58
N ASN A 248 6.59 30.13 14.68
CA ASN A 248 8.03 30.42 14.67
C ASN A 248 8.41 31.80 14.10
N SER A 249 7.44 32.59 13.61
CA SER A 249 7.70 33.93 13.05
C SER A 249 7.70 35.05 14.09
N GLN A 250 7.41 34.77 15.37
CA GLN A 250 7.40 35.76 16.45
C GLN A 250 8.43 35.47 17.54
N THR A 251 9.72 35.60 17.22
CA THR A 251 10.73 35.90 18.23
C THR A 251 11.27 37.31 17.96
N PRO A 252 10.82 38.36 18.67
CA PRO A 252 11.44 39.67 18.55
C PRO A 252 12.85 39.57 19.13
N ALA A 253 13.86 39.82 18.29
CA ALA A 253 15.22 40.02 18.73
C ALA A 253 15.24 41.10 19.83
N SER A 254 15.52 40.70 21.06
CA SER A 254 15.78 41.63 22.16
C SER A 254 17.06 42.39 21.81
N ARG A 255 16.92 43.63 21.35
CA ARG A 255 18.02 44.59 21.23
C ARG A 255 18.56 44.86 22.63
N ARG A 256 19.85 44.57 22.83
CA ARG A 256 20.71 45.26 23.80
C ARG A 256 21.42 46.40 23.09
#